data_AF-A0A7V2N3Z4-F1
#
_entry.id   AF-A0A7V2N3Z4-F1
#
_cell.length_a   1.000
_cell.length_b   1.000
_cell.length_c   1.000
_cell.angle_alpha   90.00
_cell.angle_beta   90.00
_cell.angle_gamma   90.00
#
_symmetry.space_group_name_H-M   'P 1'
#
loop_
_entity.id
_entity.type
_entity.pdbx_description
1 polymer ?
#
loop_
_entity_poly.entity_id
_entity_poly.type
_entity_poly.pdbx_seq_one_letter_code
_entity_poly.pdbx_strand_id
1 'polypeptide(L)'
;MVQFDSTISQRHGASPTDRRVTTFTATERGRGFQVMIAGCMPLHSSSNMPRYVRGTITFDGCNVPVVDLDAKAGRAPKTVTDDACVVLFTQKRSGRPVAGALYRDIGEVLELVRRQDDLLDRDRFWTDLTL
;
A
#
# COMPACT_ATOMS: atom_id res chain seq x y z
N MET A 1 -34.38 15.58 -3.58
CA MET A 1 -34.33 14.10 -3.66
C MET A 1 -33.55 13.76 -4.92
N VAL A 2 -32.26 13.42 -4.79
CA VAL A 2 -31.39 13.16 -5.94
C VAL A 2 -31.35 11.64 -6.15
N GLN A 3 -31.81 11.19 -7.31
CA GLN A 3 -31.89 9.78 -7.67
C GLN A 3 -30.57 9.38 -8.34
N PHE A 4 -29.84 8.44 -7.72
CA PHE A 4 -28.62 7.87 -8.29
C PHE A 4 -28.97 6.61 -9.09
N ASP A 5 -28.75 6.69 -10.40
CA ASP A 5 -28.94 5.57 -11.32
C ASP A 5 -27.82 4.54 -11.11
N SER A 6 -28.17 3.40 -10.51
CA SER A 6 -27.22 2.33 -10.17
C SER A 6 -27.26 1.24 -11.22
N THR A 7 -26.58 1.47 -12.35
CA THR A 7 -26.28 0.38 -13.29
C THR A 7 -24.78 0.09 -13.26
N ILE A 8 -24.32 -0.57 -12.20
CA ILE A 8 -23.00 -1.19 -12.16
C ILE A 8 -23.12 -2.54 -12.88
N SER A 9 -22.68 -2.57 -14.13
CA SER A 9 -22.45 -3.80 -14.89
C SER A 9 -21.37 -4.62 -14.20
N GLN A 10 -21.78 -5.68 -13.50
CA GLN A 10 -20.86 -6.70 -13.01
C GLN A 10 -20.22 -7.41 -14.21
N ARG A 11 -18.98 -7.07 -14.51
CA ARG A 11 -18.13 -7.90 -15.38
C ARG A 11 -17.61 -9.08 -14.57
N HIS A 12 -18.18 -10.25 -14.84
CA HIS A 12 -17.64 -11.53 -14.40
C HIS A 12 -16.29 -11.80 -15.09
N GLY A 13 -15.29 -12.21 -14.29
CA GLY A 13 -14.08 -12.88 -14.79
C GLY A 13 -12.74 -12.29 -14.33
N ALA A 14 -12.49 -12.15 -13.03
CA ALA A 14 -11.15 -11.91 -12.50
C ALA A 14 -10.52 -13.24 -12.08
N SER A 15 -9.40 -13.60 -12.71
CA SER A 15 -8.50 -14.65 -12.22
C SER A 15 -8.09 -14.34 -10.76
N PRO A 16 -7.81 -15.34 -9.89
CA PRO A 16 -7.30 -15.12 -8.53
C PRO A 16 -6.01 -14.27 -8.44
N THR A 17 -5.42 -13.90 -9.57
CA THR A 17 -4.28 -12.99 -9.74
C THR A 17 -4.63 -11.51 -9.96
N ASP A 18 -5.91 -11.11 -10.05
CA ASP A 18 -6.30 -9.73 -10.43
C ASP A 18 -6.73 -8.85 -9.24
N ARG A 19 -6.19 -9.13 -8.04
CA ARG A 19 -6.50 -8.32 -6.86
C ARG A 19 -5.96 -6.90 -7.07
N ARG A 20 -6.83 -5.90 -7.08
CA ARG A 20 -6.44 -4.49 -7.15
C ARG A 20 -6.44 -3.88 -5.77
N VAL A 21 -5.49 -3.00 -5.51
CA VAL A 21 -5.38 -2.25 -4.25
C VAL A 21 -5.34 -0.76 -4.54
N THR A 22 -6.06 0.02 -3.73
CA THR A 22 -5.94 1.47 -3.78
C THR A 22 -4.59 1.87 -3.20
N THR A 23 -3.82 2.59 -3.98
CA THR A 23 -2.46 3.02 -3.62
C THR A 23 -2.47 4.51 -3.34
N PHE A 24 -1.75 4.91 -2.31
CA PHE A 24 -1.60 6.28 -1.85
C PHE A 24 -0.11 6.65 -1.81
N THR A 25 0.19 7.92 -2.03
CA THR A 25 1.46 8.52 -1.63
C THR A 25 1.27 9.26 -0.31
N ALA A 26 2.27 9.23 0.56
CA ALA A 26 2.33 10.05 1.76
C ALA A 26 3.57 10.95 1.67
N THR A 27 3.39 12.27 1.68
CA THR A 27 4.47 13.26 1.59
C THR A 27 4.47 14.12 2.85
N GLU A 28 5.61 14.23 3.52
CA GLU A 28 5.76 15.10 4.69
C GLU A 28 5.58 16.58 4.30
N ARG A 29 4.77 17.31 5.06
CA ARG A 29 4.45 18.72 4.88
C ARG A 29 4.45 19.43 6.24
N GLY A 30 5.53 20.14 6.55
CA GLY A 30 5.65 20.87 7.82
C GLY A 30 5.63 19.91 9.01
N ARG A 31 4.53 19.89 9.78
CA ARG A 31 4.33 19.00 10.94
C ARG A 31 3.39 17.82 10.67
N GLY A 32 2.96 17.61 9.43
CA GLY A 32 2.01 16.55 9.08
C GLY A 32 2.36 15.84 7.78
N PHE A 33 1.50 14.94 7.34
CA PHE A 33 1.61 14.27 6.06
C PHE A 33 0.44 14.65 5.15
N GLN A 34 0.73 14.86 3.88
CA GLN A 34 -0.25 14.92 2.81
C GLN A 34 -0.38 13.53 2.20
N VAL A 35 -1.57 12.94 2.31
CA VAL A 35 -1.89 11.65 1.68
C VAL A 35 -2.67 11.91 0.39
N MET A 36 -2.22 11.36 -0.72
CA MET A 36 -2.88 11.50 -2.03
C MET A 36 -3.14 10.14 -2.65
N ILE A 37 -4.26 9.99 -3.36
CA ILE A 37 -4.54 8.80 -4.15
C ILE A 37 -3.55 8.77 -5.32
N ALA A 38 -2.77 7.70 -5.41
CA ALA A 38 -1.84 7.41 -6.49
C ALA A 38 -2.50 6.60 -7.62
N GLY A 39 -3.52 5.81 -7.28
CA GLY A 39 -4.33 5.03 -8.24
C GLY A 39 -4.72 3.66 -7.72
N CYS A 40 -5.39 2.85 -8.55
CA CYS A 40 -5.73 1.47 -8.23
C CYS A 40 -4.87 0.51 -9.05
N MET A 41 -4.00 -0.24 -8.39
CA MET A 41 -2.93 -1.04 -9.02
C MET A 41 -3.14 -2.53 -8.75
N PRO A 42 -2.81 -3.41 -9.70
CA PRO A 42 -2.82 -4.85 -9.45
C PRO A 42 -1.70 -5.25 -8.48
N LEU A 43 -2.02 -6.11 -7.52
CA LEU A 43 -1.07 -6.70 -6.58
C LEU A 43 -0.62 -8.06 -7.10
N HIS A 44 0.61 -8.14 -7.59
CA HIS A 44 1.20 -9.36 -8.13
C HIS A 44 1.89 -10.16 -7.02
N SER A 45 1.32 -11.29 -6.63
CA SER A 45 1.95 -12.23 -5.68
C SER A 45 2.99 -13.12 -6.36
N SER A 46 4.09 -13.44 -5.67
CA SER A 46 5.10 -14.41 -6.11
C SER A 46 5.48 -15.36 -4.96
N SER A 47 5.79 -16.62 -5.29
CA SER A 47 6.15 -17.66 -4.32
C SER A 47 7.52 -17.46 -3.67
N ASN A 48 8.41 -16.70 -4.30
CA ASN A 48 9.80 -16.55 -3.88
C ASN A 48 10.04 -15.30 -3.01
N MET A 49 8.97 -14.74 -2.43
CA MET A 49 9.06 -13.56 -1.57
C MET A 49 9.06 -13.95 -0.09
N PRO A 50 9.72 -13.16 0.78
CA PRO A 50 9.60 -13.34 2.23
C PRO A 50 8.13 -13.28 2.67
N ARG A 51 7.77 -14.00 3.74
CA ARG A 51 6.37 -14.07 4.23
C ARG A 51 5.72 -12.71 4.53
N TYR A 52 6.54 -11.71 4.85
CA TYR A 52 6.09 -10.35 5.12
C TYR A 52 5.85 -9.51 3.86
N VAL A 53 6.25 -9.99 2.69
CA VAL A 53 5.96 -9.35 1.40
C VAL A 53 4.72 -10.02 0.81
N ARG A 54 3.69 -9.23 0.55
CA ARG A 54 2.39 -9.72 0.04
C ARG A 54 2.35 -9.77 -1.48
N GLY A 55 3.31 -9.13 -2.14
CA GLY A 55 3.45 -9.05 -3.58
C GLY A 55 4.19 -7.80 -3.99
N THR A 56 4.06 -7.44 -5.26
CA THR A 56 4.58 -6.21 -5.85
C THR A 56 3.47 -5.46 -6.59
N ILE A 57 3.57 -4.14 -6.60
CA ILE A 57 2.79 -3.25 -7.47
C ILE A 57 3.75 -2.50 -8.39
N THR A 58 3.28 -2.10 -9.57
CA THR A 58 4.06 -1.22 -10.44
C THR A 58 3.62 0.23 -10.23
N PHE A 59 4.55 1.08 -9.81
CA PHE A 59 4.34 2.51 -9.65
C PHE A 59 5.50 3.27 -10.29
N ASP A 60 5.18 4.25 -11.13
CA ASP A 60 6.16 5.08 -11.85
C ASP A 60 7.25 4.23 -12.54
N GLY A 61 6.82 3.16 -13.23
CA GLY A 61 7.71 2.21 -13.92
C GLY A 61 8.57 1.31 -13.01
N CYS A 62 8.47 1.46 -11.69
CA CYS A 62 9.22 0.67 -10.71
C CYS A 62 8.34 -0.43 -10.12
N ASN A 63 8.88 -1.63 -9.95
CA ASN A 63 8.23 -2.70 -9.19
C ASN A 63 8.49 -2.47 -7.70
N VAL A 64 7.45 -2.06 -6.99
CA VAL A 64 7.51 -1.72 -5.57
C VAL A 64 6.99 -2.91 -4.74
N PRO A 65 7.79 -3.46 -3.81
CA PRO A 65 7.31 -4.50 -2.92
C PRO A 65 6.27 -3.96 -1.93
N VAL A 66 5.18 -4.70 -1.76
CA VAL A 66 4.13 -4.41 -0.78
C VAL A 66 4.36 -5.26 0.46
N VAL A 67 4.65 -4.58 1.57
CA VAL A 67 5.01 -5.20 2.84
C VAL A 67 3.83 -5.13 3.80
N ASP A 68 3.53 -6.26 4.41
CA ASP A 68 2.66 -6.36 5.57
C ASP A 68 3.47 -6.15 6.85
N LEU A 69 3.14 -5.08 7.56
CA LEU A 69 3.87 -4.64 8.75
C LEU A 69 3.63 -5.56 9.95
N ASP A 70 2.46 -6.21 10.02
CA ASP A 70 2.17 -7.18 11.07
C ASP A 70 3.01 -8.43 10.83
N ALA A 71 3.01 -8.95 9.61
CA ALA A 71 3.85 -10.08 9.23
C ALA A 71 5.34 -9.80 9.43
N LYS A 72 5.82 -8.59 9.08
CA LYS A 72 7.21 -8.19 9.30
C LYS A 72 7.58 -8.11 10.77
N ALA A 73 6.64 -7.73 11.63
CA ALA A 73 6.81 -7.74 13.08
C ALA A 73 6.57 -9.13 13.73
N GLY A 74 6.42 -10.19 12.93
CA GLY A 74 6.18 -11.55 13.42
C GLY A 74 4.74 -11.84 13.87
N ARG A 75 3.80 -10.92 13.62
CA ARG A 75 2.36 -11.11 13.87
C ARG A 75 1.68 -11.79 12.67
N ALA A 76 0.43 -12.18 12.87
CA ALA A 76 -0.38 -12.76 11.80
C ALA A 76 -0.54 -11.77 10.63
N PRO A 77 -0.35 -12.21 9.37
CA PRO A 77 -0.55 -11.34 8.22
C PRO A 77 -1.98 -10.85 8.09
N LYS A 78 -2.15 -9.62 7.61
CA LYS A 78 -3.43 -9.01 7.26
C LYS A 78 -4.04 -9.76 6.07
N THR A 79 -5.36 -9.98 6.15
CA THR A 79 -6.16 -10.35 4.98
C THR A 79 -6.22 -9.14 4.04
N VAL A 80 -5.77 -9.32 2.81
CA VAL A 80 -6.04 -8.32 1.77
C VAL A 80 -7.54 -8.41 1.48
N THR A 81 -8.28 -7.32 1.53
CA THR A 81 -9.71 -7.19 1.18
C THR A 81 -9.85 -6.16 0.07
N ASP A 82 -11.08 -5.82 -0.34
CA ASP A 82 -11.30 -4.76 -1.34
C ASP A 82 -11.05 -3.36 -0.76
N ASP A 83 -11.16 -3.21 0.56
CA ASP A 83 -10.83 -1.97 1.28
C ASP A 83 -9.32 -1.81 1.54
N ALA A 84 -8.54 -2.88 1.37
CA ALA A 84 -7.12 -2.86 1.64
C ALA A 84 -6.41 -1.86 0.73
N CYS A 85 -5.48 -1.12 1.33
CA CYS A 85 -4.75 -0.08 0.63
C CYS A 85 -3.26 -0.14 0.90
N VAL A 86 -2.51 0.47 -0.01
CA VAL A 86 -1.06 0.55 0.05
C VAL A 86 -0.64 2.00 0.16
N VAL A 87 0.23 2.32 1.12
CA VAL A 87 0.90 3.63 1.17
C VAL A 87 2.34 3.47 0.70
N LEU A 88 2.72 4.20 -0.33
CA LEU A 88 4.07 4.25 -0.88
C LEU A 88 4.98 5.13 -0.01
N PHE A 89 6.14 4.58 0.31
CA PHE A 89 7.23 5.28 0.98
C PHE A 89 8.35 5.52 -0.02
N THR A 90 8.82 6.76 -0.07
CA THR A 90 9.91 7.17 -0.95
C THR A 90 11.19 7.41 -0.15
N GLN A 91 12.33 7.15 -0.77
CA GLN A 91 13.61 7.51 -0.18
C GLN A 91 13.79 9.03 -0.27
N LYS A 92 14.06 9.70 0.87
CA LYS A 92 14.19 11.17 0.95
C LYS A 92 15.14 11.77 -0.10
N ARG A 93 16.21 11.05 -0.46
CA ARG A 93 17.26 11.53 -1.39
C ARG A 93 16.92 11.35 -2.87
N SER A 94 16.20 10.29 -3.24
CA SER A 94 15.92 9.97 -4.65
C SER A 94 14.49 10.25 -5.07
N GLY A 95 13.56 10.41 -4.12
CA GLY A 95 12.12 10.55 -4.37
C GLY A 95 11.47 9.28 -4.93
N ARG A 96 12.24 8.21 -5.16
CA ARG A 96 11.73 6.95 -5.71
C ARG A 96 11.07 6.11 -4.61
N PRO A 97 9.96 5.42 -4.94
CA PRO A 97 9.35 4.47 -4.01
C PRO A 97 10.34 3.35 -3.69
N VAL A 98 10.50 3.03 -2.41
CA VAL A 98 11.32 1.89 -1.96
C VAL A 98 10.46 0.73 -1.49
N ALA A 99 9.27 1.01 -0.97
CA ALA A 99 8.31 0.02 -0.53
C ALA A 99 6.90 0.62 -0.46
N GLY A 100 5.89 -0.23 -0.54
CA GLY A 100 4.54 0.05 -0.11
C GLY A 100 4.24 -0.68 1.20
N ALA A 101 3.55 -0.05 2.14
CA ALA A 101 3.01 -0.77 3.30
C ALA A 101 1.53 -1.06 3.10
N LEU A 102 1.12 -2.29 3.42
CA LEU A 102 -0.27 -2.73 3.38
C LEU A 102 -1.01 -2.28 4.65
N TYR A 103 -2.18 -1.70 4.46
CA TYR A 103 -3.14 -1.32 5.49
C TYR A 103 -4.49 -1.99 5.20
N ARG A 104 -5.29 -2.21 6.25
CA ARG A 104 -6.60 -2.86 6.12
C ARG A 104 -7.62 -1.98 5.40
N ASP A 105 -7.53 -0.67 5.62
CA ASP A 105 -8.42 0.34 5.07
C ASP A 105 -7.80 1.73 5.18
N ILE A 106 -8.46 2.73 4.59
CA ILE A 106 -8.04 4.14 4.65
C ILE A 106 -8.08 4.71 6.07
N GLY A 107 -8.94 4.20 6.95
CA GLY A 107 -9.01 4.62 8.35
C GLY A 107 -7.72 4.29 9.11
N GLU A 108 -7.15 3.10 8.88
CA GLU A 108 -5.85 2.71 9.44
C GLU A 108 -4.72 3.64 8.97
N VAL A 109 -4.76 4.08 7.71
CA VAL A 109 -3.79 5.06 7.16
C VAL A 109 -3.95 6.43 7.84
N LEU A 110 -5.19 6.91 7.99
CA LEU A 110 -5.46 8.20 8.62
C LEU A 110 -5.06 8.20 10.10
N GLU A 111 -5.30 7.11 10.83
CA GLU A 111 -4.86 6.98 12.23
C GLU A 111 -3.34 7.04 12.34
N LEU A 112 -2.62 6.37 11.44
CA LEU A 112 -1.16 6.40 11.42
C LEU A 112 -0.63 7.83 11.17
N VAL A 113 -1.22 8.55 10.22
CA VAL A 113 -0.85 9.95 9.97
C VAL A 113 -1.19 10.85 11.16
N ARG A 114 -2.34 10.63 11.79
CA ARG A 114 -2.82 11.42 12.94
C ARG A 114 -1.95 11.25 14.18
N ARG A 115 -1.42 10.05 14.40
CA ARG A 115 -0.54 9.75 15.55
C ARG A 115 0.88 10.27 15.36
N GLN A 116 1.23 10.75 14.16
CA GLN A 116 2.61 11.04 13.79
C GLN A 116 3.55 9.87 14.11
N ASP A 117 3.03 8.64 14.10
CA ASP A 117 3.86 7.45 14.28
C ASP A 117 4.90 7.49 13.16
N ASP A 118 6.18 7.55 13.55
CA ASP A 118 7.27 7.94 12.67
C ASP A 118 7.34 7.05 11.42
N LEU A 119 6.68 7.49 10.35
CA LEU A 119 6.87 6.97 9.00
C LEU A 119 8.32 7.14 8.54
N LEU A 120 9.06 8.03 9.22
CA LEU A 120 10.38 8.53 8.88
C LEU A 120 11.52 7.79 9.60
N ASP A 121 11.29 7.15 10.77
CA ASP A 121 12.29 6.28 11.42
C ASP A 121 12.39 4.89 10.75
N ARG A 122 11.63 4.72 9.66
CA ARG A 122 11.57 3.49 8.86
C ARG A 122 12.65 3.42 7.79
N ASP A 123 13.54 4.41 7.68
CA ASP A 123 14.72 4.32 6.81
C ASP A 123 15.56 3.07 7.14
N ARG A 124 15.62 2.64 8.42
CA ARG A 124 16.24 1.36 8.81
C ARG A 124 15.35 0.14 8.53
N PHE A 125 14.04 0.32 8.59
CA PHE A 125 13.08 -0.76 8.39
C PHE A 125 12.99 -1.18 6.91
N TRP A 126 13.20 -0.25 5.98
CA TRP A 126 13.10 -0.47 4.54
C TRP A 126 14.42 -0.81 3.85
N THR A 127 15.56 -0.54 4.49
CA THR A 127 16.90 -0.77 3.91
C THR A 127 17.25 -2.25 3.69
N ASP A 128 16.61 -3.15 4.42
CA ASP A 128 16.77 -4.62 4.26
C ASP A 128 15.90 -5.22 3.13
N LEU A 129 15.17 -4.41 2.36
CA LEU A 129 14.36 -4.87 1.22
C LEU A 129 15.16 -4.99 -0.08
N THR A 130 16.44 -5.35 -0.01
CA THR A 130 17.21 -5.75 -1.20
C THR A 130 16.66 -7.09 -1.69
N LEU A 131 15.55 -7.05 -2.43
CA LEU A 131 15.00 -8.17 -3.21
C LEU A 131 15.80 -8.36 -4.50
#